data_AF-A0A975IFA6-F1
#
_entry.id   AF-A0A975IFA6-F1
#
_cell.length_a   1.000
_cell.length_b   1.000
_cell.length_c   1.000
_cell.angle_alpha   90.00
_cell.angle_beta   90.00
_cell.angle_gamma   90.00
#
_symmetry.space_group_name_H-M   'P 1'
#
loop_
_entity.id
_entity.type
_entity.pdbx_description
1 polymer ?
#
loop_
_entity_poly.entity_id
_entity_poly.type
_entity_poly.pdbx_seq_one_letter_code
_entity_poly.pdbx_strand_id
1 'polypeptide(L)' 'MSYSSVEKEIKTLPRAALSEVIDFIRLVKLKFPEDDTASTQKSMYGIWKDDHFYMSSDFDEPLEDFAEYM' A
#
# COMPACT_ATOMS: atom_id res chain seq x y z
N MET A 1 -8.83 -23.81 -12.78
CA MET A 1 -9.79 -23.71 -13.90
C MET A 1 -9.02 -23.42 -15.17
N SER A 2 -9.45 -23.94 -16.32
CA SER A 2 -8.83 -23.60 -17.61
C SER A 2 -9.39 -22.28 -18.14
N TYR A 3 -8.57 -21.51 -18.87
CA TYR A 3 -9.02 -20.30 -19.57
C TYR A 3 -10.26 -20.56 -20.45
N SER A 4 -10.26 -21.71 -21.13
CA SER A 4 -11.37 -22.16 -21.97
C SER A 4 -12.71 -22.36 -21.24
N SER A 5 -12.69 -22.62 -19.93
CA SER A 5 -13.91 -22.74 -19.13
C SER A 5 -14.45 -21.35 -18.75
N VAL A 6 -13.56 -20.41 -18.43
CA VAL A 6 -13.92 -19.02 -18.07
C VAL A 6 -14.49 -18.28 -19.28
N GLU A 7 -13.92 -18.46 -20.46
CA GLU A 7 -14.43 -17.84 -21.69
C GLU A 7 -15.84 -18.30 -22.07
N LYS A 8 -16.19 -19.56 -21.77
CA LYS A 8 -17.53 -20.09 -22.03
C LYS A 8 -18.57 -19.42 -21.15
N GLU A 9 -18.26 -19.23 -19.87
CA GLU A 9 -19.14 -18.51 -18.94
C GLU A 9 -19.29 -17.04 -19.33
N ILE A 10 -18.20 -16.34 -19.68
CA ILE A 10 -18.29 -14.92 -20.08
C ILE A 10 -19.21 -14.73 -21.30
N LYS A 11 -19.28 -15.72 -22.21
CA LYS A 11 -20.16 -15.68 -23.39
C LYS A 11 -21.64 -15.88 -23.07
N THR A 12 -22.02 -16.46 -21.93
CA THR A 12 -23.42 -16.65 -21.53
C THR A 12 -24.00 -15.44 -20.81
N LEU A 13 -23.16 -14.49 -20.37
CA LEU A 13 -23.59 -13.30 -19.66
C LEU A 13 -24.30 -12.27 -20.56
N PRO A 14 -25.34 -11.60 -20.04
CA PRO A 14 -25.98 -10.50 -20.75
C PRO A 14 -25.02 -9.32 -20.92
N ARG A 15 -25.14 -8.59 -22.04
CA ARG A 15 -24.23 -7.47 -22.39
C ARG A 15 -24.11 -6.40 -21.31
N ALA A 16 -25.16 -6.19 -20.52
CA ALA A 16 -25.17 -5.23 -19.42
C ALA A 16 -24.20 -5.61 -18.26
N ALA A 17 -23.91 -6.89 -18.09
CA ALA A 17 -23.01 -7.38 -17.04
C ALA A 17 -21.53 -7.41 -17.48
N LEU A 18 -21.25 -7.26 -18.78
CA LEU A 18 -19.87 -7.29 -19.29
C LEU A 18 -19.02 -6.14 -18.76
N SER A 19 -19.62 -4.98 -18.50
CA SER A 19 -18.92 -3.84 -17.88
C SER A 19 -18.45 -4.18 -16.47
N GLU A 20 -19.31 -4.82 -15.67
CA GLU A 20 -18.99 -5.24 -14.30
C GLU A 20 -17.89 -6.31 -14.28
N VAL A 21 -17.93 -7.25 -15.23
CA VAL A 21 -16.87 -8.26 -15.40
C VAL A 21 -15.52 -7.60 -15.72
N ILE A 22 -15.51 -6.57 -16.57
CA ILE A 22 -14.28 -5.82 -16.90
C ILE A 22 -13.73 -5.11 -15.66
N ASP A 23 -14.59 -4.47 -14.88
CA ASP A 23 -14.18 -3.78 -13.65
C ASP A 23 -13.68 -4.76 -12.59
N PHE A 24 -14.30 -5.93 -12.48
CA PHE A 24 -13.82 -7.01 -11.61
C PHE A 24 -12.44 -7.53 -12.06
N ILE A 25 -12.23 -7.73 -13.36
CA ILE A 25 -10.91 -8.13 -13.90
C ILE A 25 -9.84 -7.08 -13.55
N ARG A 26 -10.16 -5.78 -13.64
CA ARG A 26 -9.24 -4.71 -13.22
C ARG A 26 -8.91 -4.78 -11.73
N LEU A 27 -9.90 -5.03 -10.88
CA LEU A 27 -9.72 -5.22 -9.44
C LEU A 27 -8.82 -6.44 -9.15
N VAL A 28 -9.03 -7.55 -9.86
CA VAL A 28 -8.20 -8.75 -9.71
C VAL A 28 -6.75 -8.47 -10.09
N LYS A 29 -6.49 -7.73 -11.19
CA LYS A 29 -5.13 -7.33 -11.58
C LYS A 29 -4.44 -6.41 -10.56
N LEU A 30 -5.20 -5.56 -9.87
CA LEU A 30 -4.67 -4.74 -8.77
C LEU A 30 -4.30 -5.59 -7.55
N LYS A 31 -5.09 -6.63 -7.27
CA LYS A 31 -4.88 -7.52 -6.11
C LYS A 31 -3.73 -8.49 -6.33
N PHE A 32 -3.50 -8.90 -7.58
CA PHE A 32 -2.45 -9.80 -7.99
C PHE A 32 -1.60 -9.12 -9.07
N PRO A 33 -0.73 -8.16 -8.68
CA PRO A 33 0.21 -7.58 -9.61
C PRO A 33 1.09 -8.70 -10.19
N GLU A 34 1.27 -8.73 -11.51
CA GLU A 34 2.15 -9.70 -12.19
C GLU A 34 3.64 -9.48 -11.87
N ASP A 35 3.94 -8.33 -11.28
CA ASP A 35 5.25 -7.91 -10.84
C ASP A 35 5.45 -8.29 -9.35
N ASP A 36 6.18 -9.39 -9.13
CA ASP A 36 6.96 -9.64 -7.90
C ASP A 36 8.11 -8.61 -7.72
N THR A 37 8.07 -7.48 -8.44
CA THR A 37 8.95 -6.32 -8.25
C THR A 37 8.38 -5.31 -7.25
N ALA A 38 7.41 -5.72 -6.43
CA ALA A 38 7.32 -5.22 -5.06
C ALA A 38 8.58 -5.68 -4.32
N SER A 39 9.69 -5.00 -4.66
CA SER A 39 10.91 -4.95 -3.88
C SER A 39 10.48 -4.96 -2.44
N THR A 40 10.99 -5.95 -1.71
CA THR A 40 11.01 -6.01 -0.25
C THR A 40 10.81 -4.60 0.27
N GLN A 41 9.59 -4.24 0.70
CA GLN A 41 9.37 -2.97 1.38
C GLN A 41 10.16 -3.12 2.68
N LYS A 42 11.47 -2.89 2.60
CA LYS A 42 12.36 -2.78 3.74
C LYS A 42 11.67 -1.73 4.58
N SER A 43 11.28 -2.14 5.78
CA SER A 43 10.50 -1.29 6.66
C SER A 43 11.20 0.07 6.73
N MET A 44 10.46 1.15 6.48
CA MET A 44 11.02 2.51 6.46
C MET A 44 11.45 3.00 7.86
N TYR A 45 11.46 2.12 8.86
CA TYR A 45 12.01 2.38 10.18
C TYR A 45 13.51 2.62 10.08
N GLY A 46 13.96 3.79 10.53
CA GLY A 46 15.38 4.11 10.66
C GLY A 46 16.03 4.80 9.46
N ILE A 47 15.28 5.18 8.42
CA ILE A 47 15.81 6.03 7.32
C ILE A 47 16.44 7.33 7.85
N TRP A 48 15.93 7.82 8.99
CA TRP A 48 16.37 9.04 9.64
C TRP A 48 17.51 8.82 10.66
N LYS A 49 18.04 7.60 10.81
CA LYS A 49 19.16 7.32 11.73
C LYS A 49 20.53 7.69 11.17
N ASP A 50 20.67 7.69 9.83
CA ASP A 50 21.95 7.92 9.17
C ASP A 50 22.19 9.40 8.83
N ASP A 51 21.15 10.24 8.92
CA ASP A 51 21.28 11.69 8.72
C ASP A 51 21.65 12.39 10.05
N HIS A 52 22.65 13.27 9.99
CA HIS A 52 23.02 14.12 11.12
C HIS A 52 21.97 15.23 11.30
N PHE A 53 20.94 14.94 12.08
CA PHE A 53 19.96 15.94 12.50
C PHE A 53 20.58 16.91 13.49
N TYR A 54 20.50 18.21 13.18
CA TYR A 54 20.78 19.26 14.15
C TYR A 54 19.54 19.43 15.04
N MET A 55 19.64 18.94 16.28
CA MET A 55 18.68 19.25 17.33
C MET A 55 19.25 20.40 18.17
N SER A 56 18.38 21.33 18.52
CA SER A 56 18.73 22.44 19.41
C SER A 56 19.07 21.89 20.81
N SER A 57 19.96 22.56 21.52
CA SER A 57 20.42 22.14 22.86
C SER A 57 19.30 22.17 23.91
N ASP A 58 18.21 22.87 23.64
CA ASP A 58 17.02 23.01 24.48
C ASP A 58 15.96 21.92 24.21
N PHE A 59 16.20 20.97 23.30
CA PHE A 59 15.20 19.95 22.98
C PHE A 59 14.87 19.04 24.17
N ASP A 60 15.88 18.73 24.99
CA ASP A 60 15.72 17.91 26.19
C ASP A 60 15.27 18.74 27.41
N GLU A 61 15.15 20.06 27.28
CA GLU A 61 14.67 20.92 28.37
C GLU A 61 13.15 20.78 28.53
N PRO A 62 12.65 20.70 29.77
CA PRO A 62 11.21 20.64 30.00
C PRO A 62 10.56 21.92 29.49
N LEU A 63 9.43 21.78 28.80
CA LEU A 63 8.59 22.92 28.46
C LEU A 63 8.25 23.70 29.74
N GLU A 64 8.18 25.03 29.66
CA GLU A 64 8.00 25.92 30.82
C GLU A 64 6.80 25.50 31.70
N ASP A 65 5.72 25.04 31.06
CA ASP A 65 4.49 24.58 31.72
C ASP A 65 4.65 23.26 32.52
N PHE A 66 5.73 22.51 32.26
CA PHE A 66 6.00 21.19 32.84
C PHE A 66 7.30 21.13 33.66
N ALA A 67 8.05 22.23 33.74
CA ALA A 67 9.29 22.31 34.53
C ALA A 67 9.06 22.06 36.03
N GLU A 68 7.88 22.39 36.56
CA GLU A 68 7.52 22.16 37.97
C GLU A 68 7.22 20.68 38.29
N TYR A 69 7.12 19.80 37.28
CA TYR A 69 6.67 18.41 37.42
C TYR A 69 7.69 17.34 36.99
N MET A 70 8.88 17.75 36.50
CA MET A 70 10.01 16.87 36.11
C MET A 70 11.15 16.97 37.12
#